data_AF-A0AAU1HTH0-F1
#
_entry.id   AF-A0AAU1HTH0-F1
#
_cell.length_a   1.000
_cell.length_b   1.000
_cell.length_c   1.000
_cell.angle_alpha   90.00
_cell.angle_beta   90.00
_cell.angle_gamma   90.00
#
_symmetry.space_group_name_H-M   'P 1'
#
loop_
_entity.id
_entity.type
_entity.pdbx_description
1 polymer ?
#
loop_
_entity_poly.entity_id
_entity_poly.type
_entity_poly.pdbx_seq_one_letter_code
_entity_poly.pdbx_strand_id
1 'polypeptide(L)'
;MPVPPSALADAYTRLTEVFPGLAITQPATDAQLPRHGGWVTAAALAEGGDDLDTFLAWDDAQVQRDYGQSARTDVVASFGLHRYAWPVCLLITVPWFLLRRVPRFPVTHVSYDRTVPDLPIGALAARPATFACLPGDPAAGLPGARVVPDEEALRAEVRTAIAEHLEPVLTGFGPRMRRRGRALWGMATDEAVESLWYVAHLLGDGEQDRARHELELLLPGATKPYVGSAAFRELTGPNGESLPTRDRASCCMFYTLRPADTCATCPRTCDADRVTRLLAAAS
;
A
#
# COMPACT_ATOMS: atom_id res chain seq x y z
N MET A 1 -24.59 -11.40 2.10
CA MET A 1 -24.59 -11.63 0.64
C MET A 1 -23.31 -11.05 0.07
N PRO A 2 -22.69 -11.67 -0.94
CA PRO A 2 -21.40 -11.23 -1.48
C PRO A 2 -21.52 -9.84 -2.12
N VAL A 3 -20.47 -9.03 -1.99
CA VAL A 3 -20.38 -7.75 -2.68
C VAL A 3 -20.24 -8.01 -4.19
N PRO A 4 -21.11 -7.44 -5.04
CA PRO A 4 -21.01 -7.63 -6.48
C PRO A 4 -19.74 -6.93 -7.04
N PRO A 5 -19.04 -7.53 -8.02
CA PRO A 5 -17.86 -6.90 -8.64
C PRO A 5 -18.11 -5.47 -9.13
N SER A 6 -19.32 -5.19 -9.63
CA SER A 6 -19.74 -3.86 -10.11
C SER A 6 -19.63 -2.75 -9.06
N ALA A 7 -19.54 -3.05 -7.76
CA ALA A 7 -19.32 -2.05 -6.73
C ALA A 7 -17.91 -1.41 -6.79
N LEU A 8 -16.90 -2.15 -7.30
CA LEU A 8 -15.49 -1.73 -7.29
C LEU A 8 -14.80 -1.84 -8.65
N ALA A 9 -15.43 -2.50 -9.63
CA ALA A 9 -14.84 -2.80 -10.93
C ALA A 9 -14.25 -1.55 -11.61
N ASP A 10 -15.00 -0.44 -11.67
CA ASP A 10 -14.54 0.79 -12.33
C ASP A 10 -13.23 1.33 -11.72
N ALA A 11 -13.08 1.24 -10.39
CA ALA A 11 -11.86 1.68 -9.71
C ALA A 11 -10.65 0.80 -10.04
N TYR A 12 -10.84 -0.52 -10.08
CA TYR A 12 -9.76 -1.46 -10.41
C TYR A 12 -9.42 -1.48 -11.89
N THR A 13 -10.41 -1.35 -12.77
CA THR A 13 -10.20 -1.15 -14.21
C THR A 13 -9.36 0.10 -14.42
N ARG A 14 -9.75 1.23 -13.81
CA ARG A 14 -9.00 2.48 -13.92
C ARG A 14 -7.57 2.35 -13.39
N LEU A 15 -7.38 1.64 -12.27
CA LEU A 15 -6.05 1.38 -11.71
C LEU A 15 -5.17 0.57 -12.69
N THR A 16 -5.69 -0.53 -13.23
CA THR A 16 -4.94 -1.37 -14.18
C THR A 16 -4.66 -0.64 -15.50
N GLU A 17 -5.52 0.26 -15.96
CA GLU A 17 -5.26 1.10 -17.13
C GLU A 17 -4.06 2.03 -16.94
N VAL A 18 -3.98 2.73 -15.80
CA VAL A 18 -2.90 3.71 -15.55
C VAL A 18 -1.64 3.07 -14.97
N PHE A 19 -1.77 1.89 -14.37
CA PHE A 19 -0.69 1.18 -13.71
C PHE A 19 -0.70 -0.32 -14.07
N PRO A 20 -0.37 -0.67 -15.33
CA PRO A 20 -0.52 -2.02 -15.88
C PRO A 20 0.40 -3.06 -15.24
N GLY A 21 1.38 -2.64 -14.44
CA GLY A 21 2.27 -3.54 -13.71
C GLY A 21 1.64 -4.24 -12.50
N LEU A 22 0.37 -3.91 -12.18
CA LEU A 22 -0.44 -4.54 -11.14
C LEU A 22 -1.77 -5.02 -11.72
N ALA A 23 -2.06 -6.31 -11.59
CA ALA A 23 -3.37 -6.86 -11.92
C ALA A 23 -4.21 -7.08 -10.66
N ILE A 24 -5.50 -6.77 -10.74
CA ILE A 24 -6.47 -7.07 -9.67
C ILE A 24 -7.60 -7.89 -10.26
N THR A 25 -7.86 -9.04 -9.66
CA THR A 25 -8.97 -9.91 -10.02
C THR A 25 -9.92 -10.05 -8.83
N GLN A 26 -11.21 -10.15 -9.12
CA GLN A 26 -12.26 -10.39 -8.14
C GLN A 26 -12.86 -11.79 -8.39
N PRO A 27 -12.35 -12.84 -7.73
CA PRO A 27 -12.83 -14.20 -7.97
C PRO A 27 -14.30 -14.36 -7.59
N ALA A 28 -15.05 -15.11 -8.39
CA ALA A 28 -16.47 -15.43 -8.17
C ALA A 28 -16.71 -15.97 -6.75
N THR A 29 -17.89 -15.73 -6.18
CA THR A 29 -18.17 -15.99 -4.75
C THR A 29 -17.89 -17.42 -4.30
N ASP A 30 -18.16 -18.38 -5.17
CA ASP A 30 -17.99 -19.83 -4.97
C ASP A 30 -16.58 -20.34 -5.26
N ALA A 31 -15.75 -19.56 -5.96
CA ALA A 31 -14.37 -19.93 -6.23
C ALA A 31 -13.49 -19.81 -4.97
N GLN A 32 -12.58 -20.75 -4.79
CA GLN A 32 -11.53 -20.59 -3.77
C GLN A 32 -10.50 -19.54 -4.25
N LEU A 33 -9.99 -18.72 -3.34
CA LEU A 33 -8.86 -17.85 -3.65
C LEU A 33 -7.63 -18.71 -4.02
N PRO A 34 -6.83 -18.29 -5.01
CA PRO A 34 -5.64 -19.03 -5.41
C PRO A 34 -4.63 -19.11 -4.25
N ARG A 35 -3.96 -20.25 -4.09
CA ARG A 35 -3.01 -20.52 -2.99
C ARG A 35 -1.76 -21.28 -3.43
N HIS A 36 -1.57 -21.48 -4.73
CA HIS A 36 -0.51 -22.31 -5.30
C HIS A 36 -0.01 -21.67 -6.59
N GLY A 37 1.18 -22.08 -7.06
CA GLY A 37 1.74 -21.61 -8.33
C GLY A 37 2.15 -20.14 -8.29
N GLY A 38 2.86 -19.71 -7.23
CA GLY A 38 3.31 -18.33 -7.02
C GLY A 38 2.43 -17.54 -6.04
N TRP A 39 1.16 -17.94 -5.91
CA TRP A 39 0.20 -17.32 -5.01
C TRP A 39 0.44 -17.65 -3.54
N VAL A 40 0.54 -16.62 -2.71
CA VAL A 40 0.50 -16.69 -1.24
C VAL A 40 -0.77 -16.02 -0.73
N THR A 41 -1.41 -16.60 0.30
CA THR A 41 -2.56 -15.95 0.94
C THR A 41 -2.09 -14.94 1.98
N ALA A 42 -2.84 -13.86 2.15
CA ALA A 42 -2.59 -12.88 3.21
C ALA A 42 -2.66 -13.51 4.61
N ALA A 43 -3.54 -14.50 4.81
CA ALA A 43 -3.62 -15.29 6.03
C ALA A 43 -2.32 -16.07 6.32
N ALA A 44 -1.73 -16.70 5.30
CA ALA A 44 -0.46 -17.41 5.44
C ALA A 44 0.70 -16.47 5.82
N LEU A 45 0.73 -15.26 5.25
CA LEU A 45 1.69 -14.23 5.67
C LEU A 45 1.47 -13.78 7.12
N ALA A 46 0.21 -13.67 7.54
CA ALA A 46 -0.16 -13.29 8.91
C ALA A 46 0.17 -14.37 9.95
N GLU A 47 0.12 -15.66 9.58
CA GLU A 47 0.54 -16.78 10.43
C GLU A 47 2.06 -16.76 10.72
N GLY A 48 2.86 -16.22 9.79
CA GLY A 48 4.29 -15.97 9.99
C GLY A 48 5.18 -17.23 10.00
N GLY A 49 4.66 -18.35 9.49
CA GLY A 49 5.37 -19.63 9.34
C GLY A 49 6.11 -19.79 8.00
N ASP A 50 6.20 -21.03 7.52
CA ASP A 50 6.99 -21.43 6.35
C ASP A 50 6.59 -20.71 5.05
N ASP A 51 5.31 -20.35 4.90
CA ASP A 51 4.84 -19.57 3.74
C ASP A 51 5.42 -18.16 3.73
N LEU A 52 5.58 -17.52 4.90
CA LEU A 52 6.26 -16.23 5.01
C LEU A 52 7.76 -16.37 4.75
N ASP A 53 8.40 -17.46 5.19
CA ASP A 53 9.82 -17.71 4.89
C ASP A 53 10.04 -17.94 3.39
N THR A 54 9.18 -18.72 2.76
CA THR A 54 9.19 -18.95 1.30
C THR A 54 8.97 -17.64 0.55
N PHE A 55 8.01 -16.83 1.02
CA PHE A 55 7.80 -15.49 0.51
C PHE A 55 9.11 -14.70 0.59
N LEU A 56 9.70 -14.50 1.78
CA LEU A 56 10.91 -13.69 1.96
C LEU A 56 12.17 -14.23 1.27
N ALA A 57 12.29 -15.55 1.05
CA ALA A 57 13.41 -16.14 0.32
C ALA A 57 13.53 -15.57 -1.11
N TRP A 58 12.40 -15.20 -1.73
CA TRP A 58 12.42 -14.54 -3.03
C TRP A 58 13.00 -13.13 -2.95
N ASP A 59 12.74 -12.37 -1.88
CA ASP A 59 13.33 -11.03 -1.67
C ASP A 59 14.83 -11.12 -1.43
N ASP A 60 15.28 -12.11 -0.65
CA ASP A 60 16.70 -12.36 -0.43
C ASP A 60 17.42 -12.71 -1.74
N ALA A 61 16.85 -13.63 -2.52
CA ALA A 61 17.38 -13.99 -3.83
C ALA A 61 17.40 -12.80 -4.80
N GLN A 62 16.39 -11.92 -4.75
CA GLN A 62 16.40 -10.70 -5.56
C GLN A 62 17.50 -9.74 -5.13
N VAL A 63 17.68 -9.52 -3.82
CA VAL A 63 18.76 -8.67 -3.32
C VAL A 63 20.13 -9.14 -3.79
N GLN A 64 20.38 -10.46 -3.80
CA GLN A 64 21.61 -11.02 -4.38
C GLN A 64 21.77 -10.69 -5.86
N ARG A 65 20.72 -10.87 -6.65
CA ARG A 65 20.75 -10.59 -8.10
C ARG A 65 21.01 -9.11 -8.40
N ASP A 66 20.33 -8.22 -7.68
CA ASP A 66 20.34 -6.79 -7.98
C ASP A 66 21.56 -6.08 -7.37
N TYR A 67 22.08 -6.56 -6.25
CA TYR A 67 23.14 -5.88 -5.49
C TYR A 67 24.43 -6.68 -5.30
N GLY A 68 24.47 -7.96 -5.67
CA GLY A 68 25.65 -8.82 -5.55
C GLY A 68 26.08 -9.09 -4.10
N GLN A 69 25.17 -8.92 -3.13
CA GLN A 69 25.45 -9.11 -1.71
C GLN A 69 24.18 -9.50 -0.94
N SER A 70 24.35 -10.14 0.23
CA SER A 70 23.24 -10.44 1.14
C SER A 70 22.76 -9.22 1.91
N ALA A 71 21.45 -9.11 2.07
CA ALA A 71 20.84 -8.22 3.05
C ALA A 71 20.81 -8.87 4.44
N ARG A 72 20.75 -8.03 5.49
CA ARG A 72 20.34 -8.51 6.82
C ARG A 72 18.90 -8.98 6.77
N THR A 73 18.53 -10.01 7.54
CA THR A 73 17.18 -10.57 7.54
C THR A 73 16.08 -9.53 7.81
N ASP A 74 16.33 -8.54 8.67
CA ASP A 74 15.38 -7.45 8.93
C ASP A 74 15.15 -6.52 7.74
N VAL A 75 16.13 -6.41 6.84
CA VAL A 75 16.05 -5.60 5.61
C VAL A 75 15.27 -6.37 4.55
N VAL A 76 15.54 -7.68 4.40
CA VAL A 76 14.74 -8.57 3.52
C VAL A 76 13.27 -8.55 3.93
N ALA A 77 12.99 -8.71 5.23
CA ALA A 77 11.63 -8.64 5.77
C ALA A 77 10.96 -7.28 5.50
N SER A 78 11.71 -6.18 5.56
CA SER A 78 11.21 -4.85 5.25
C SER A 78 10.82 -4.71 3.77
N PHE A 79 11.60 -5.29 2.85
CA PHE A 79 11.27 -5.27 1.41
C PHE A 79 10.08 -6.15 1.08
N GLY A 80 10.02 -7.36 1.64
CA GLY A 80 8.88 -8.23 1.47
C GLY A 80 7.59 -7.60 1.99
N LEU A 81 7.64 -6.96 3.16
CA LEU A 81 6.49 -6.28 3.72
C LEU A 81 6.06 -5.09 2.85
N HIS A 82 6.98 -4.25 2.41
CA HIS A 82 6.68 -3.13 1.50
C HIS A 82 6.03 -3.63 0.20
N ARG A 83 6.64 -4.61 -0.47
CA ARG A 83 6.15 -5.17 -1.75
C ARG A 83 4.78 -5.80 -1.65
N TYR A 84 4.42 -6.32 -0.47
CA TYR A 84 3.09 -6.84 -0.22
C TYR A 84 2.08 -5.75 0.19
N ALA A 85 2.44 -4.91 1.17
CA ALA A 85 1.51 -3.95 1.76
C ALA A 85 1.20 -2.78 0.82
N TRP A 86 2.13 -2.38 -0.04
CA TRP A 86 1.94 -1.31 -1.02
C TRP A 86 0.76 -1.59 -1.97
N PRO A 87 0.72 -2.70 -2.74
CA PRO A 87 -0.41 -2.99 -3.64
C PRO A 87 -1.69 -3.35 -2.88
N VAL A 88 -1.60 -3.91 -1.68
CA VAL A 88 -2.77 -4.19 -0.84
C VAL A 88 -3.44 -2.90 -0.35
N CYS A 89 -2.67 -1.85 -0.02
CA CYS A 89 -3.25 -0.55 0.32
C CYS A 89 -4.07 0.03 -0.84
N LEU A 90 -3.69 -0.21 -2.09
CA LEU A 90 -4.44 0.22 -3.27
C LEU A 90 -5.82 -0.46 -3.40
N LEU A 91 -5.97 -1.71 -2.94
CA LEU A 91 -7.28 -2.39 -2.91
C LEU A 91 -8.32 -1.59 -2.13
N ILE A 92 -7.89 -0.83 -1.12
CA ILE A 92 -8.78 -0.07 -0.24
C ILE A 92 -8.81 1.41 -0.66
N THR A 93 -7.64 2.00 -0.89
CA THR A 93 -7.50 3.45 -1.09
C THR A 93 -7.97 3.90 -2.47
N VAL A 94 -7.81 3.10 -3.53
CA VAL A 94 -8.23 3.52 -4.88
C VAL A 94 -9.75 3.57 -5.03
N PRO A 95 -10.54 2.55 -4.61
CA PRO A 95 -11.99 2.67 -4.62
C PRO A 95 -12.51 3.81 -3.72
N TRP A 96 -11.83 4.09 -2.61
CA TRP A 96 -12.17 5.23 -1.76
C TRP A 96 -11.95 6.55 -2.48
N PHE A 97 -10.77 6.72 -3.08
CA PHE A 97 -10.38 7.95 -3.75
C PHE A 97 -11.21 8.24 -5.02
N LEU A 98 -11.51 7.21 -5.81
CA LEU A 98 -12.22 7.37 -7.08
C LEU A 98 -13.74 7.34 -6.94
N LEU A 99 -14.26 6.47 -6.06
CA LEU A 99 -15.69 6.17 -5.99
C LEU A 99 -16.33 6.51 -4.65
N ARG A 100 -15.57 6.99 -3.66
CA ARG A 100 -16.02 7.14 -2.26
C ARG A 100 -16.56 5.83 -1.67
N ARG A 101 -15.96 4.70 -2.06
CA ARG A 101 -16.31 3.36 -1.58
C ARG A 101 -15.14 2.71 -0.87
N VAL A 102 -15.35 2.20 0.35
CA VAL A 102 -14.28 1.60 1.15
C VAL A 102 -14.54 0.11 1.32
N PRO A 103 -13.86 -0.76 0.55
CA PRO A 103 -14.02 -2.20 0.71
C PRO A 103 -13.31 -2.73 1.97
N ARG A 104 -13.88 -3.78 2.57
CA ARG A 104 -13.29 -4.52 3.69
C ARG A 104 -12.69 -5.83 3.21
N PHE A 105 -11.41 -6.02 3.45
CA PHE A 105 -10.67 -7.23 3.08
C PHE A 105 -10.00 -7.83 4.32
N PRO A 106 -10.66 -8.74 5.06
CA PRO A 106 -9.95 -9.56 6.04
C PRO A 106 -8.79 -10.33 5.37
N VAL A 107 -7.75 -10.72 6.12
CA VAL A 107 -6.59 -11.45 5.55
C VAL A 107 -6.96 -12.79 4.90
N THR A 108 -8.13 -13.35 5.20
CA THR A 108 -8.63 -14.57 4.53
C THR A 108 -9.20 -14.31 3.14
N HIS A 109 -9.28 -13.04 2.72
CA HIS A 109 -9.97 -12.59 1.50
C HIS A 109 -9.01 -12.08 0.40
N VAL A 110 -7.70 -12.20 0.59
CA VAL A 110 -6.70 -11.71 -0.36
C VAL A 110 -5.61 -12.77 -0.59
N SER A 111 -5.30 -13.02 -1.85
CA SER A 111 -4.08 -13.71 -2.29
C SER A 111 -3.25 -12.79 -3.18
N TYR A 112 -1.94 -12.97 -3.14
CA TYR A 112 -0.96 -12.18 -3.86
C TYR A 112 0.05 -13.09 -4.57
N ASP A 113 0.37 -12.76 -5.82
CA ASP A 113 1.44 -13.40 -6.58
C ASP A 113 2.32 -12.33 -7.21
N ARG A 114 3.57 -12.24 -6.76
CA ARG A 114 4.56 -11.29 -7.28
C ARG A 114 5.44 -11.84 -8.41
N THR A 115 5.19 -13.08 -8.81
CA THR A 115 6.01 -13.82 -9.77
C THR A 115 5.39 -13.86 -11.15
N VAL A 116 4.22 -13.24 -11.32
CA VAL A 116 3.51 -13.18 -12.60
C VAL A 116 4.36 -12.44 -13.64
N PRO A 117 4.66 -13.05 -14.80
CA PRO A 117 5.38 -12.38 -15.88
C PRO A 117 4.68 -11.08 -16.30
N ASP A 118 5.48 -10.09 -16.67
CA ASP A 118 5.03 -8.76 -17.16
C ASP A 118 4.25 -7.90 -16.15
N LEU A 119 4.04 -8.39 -14.92
CA LEU A 119 3.47 -7.64 -13.80
C LEU A 119 4.54 -7.40 -12.73
N PRO A 120 5.39 -6.35 -12.85
CA PRO A 120 6.47 -6.10 -11.90
C PRO A 120 6.02 -5.91 -10.45
N ILE A 121 4.76 -5.52 -10.21
CA ILE A 121 4.17 -5.42 -8.87
C ILE A 121 3.42 -6.70 -8.51
N GLY A 122 2.99 -7.48 -9.49
CA GLY A 122 2.30 -8.76 -9.33
C GLY A 122 0.80 -8.71 -9.58
N ALA A 123 0.11 -9.73 -9.11
CA ALA A 123 -1.33 -9.89 -9.20
C ALA A 123 -1.95 -10.07 -7.81
N LEU A 124 -3.12 -9.46 -7.63
CA LEU A 124 -3.98 -9.65 -6.46
C LEU A 124 -5.26 -10.36 -6.87
N ALA A 125 -5.67 -11.33 -6.06
CA ALA A 125 -6.99 -11.94 -6.10
C ALA A 125 -7.69 -11.59 -4.79
N ALA A 126 -8.70 -10.73 -4.87
CA ALA A 126 -9.30 -10.13 -3.68
C ALA A 126 -10.83 -10.16 -3.73
N ARG A 127 -11.45 -10.59 -2.63
CA ARG A 127 -12.91 -10.62 -2.49
C ARG A 127 -13.37 -9.77 -1.30
N PRO A 128 -14.01 -8.61 -1.51
CA PRO A 128 -14.44 -7.77 -0.39
C PRO A 128 -15.55 -8.47 0.40
N ALA A 129 -15.48 -8.40 1.74
CA ALA A 129 -16.52 -8.92 2.63
C ALA A 129 -17.74 -8.00 2.66
N THR A 130 -17.50 -6.69 2.71
CA THR A 130 -18.46 -5.59 2.67
C THR A 130 -17.79 -4.36 2.06
N PHE A 131 -18.54 -3.29 1.83
CA PHE A 131 -17.96 -1.97 1.56
C PHE A 131 -18.78 -0.86 2.19
N ALA A 132 -18.12 0.22 2.63
CA ALA A 132 -18.79 1.44 3.07
C ALA A 132 -18.94 2.43 1.90
N CYS A 133 -20.00 3.24 1.91
CA CYS A 133 -20.23 4.32 0.93
C CYS A 133 -21.01 5.47 1.57
N LEU A 134 -21.07 6.61 0.88
CA LEU A 134 -21.81 7.80 1.35
C LEU A 134 -23.31 7.73 1.02
N PRO A 135 -24.15 8.54 1.67
CA PRO A 135 -25.56 8.64 1.32
C PRO A 135 -25.71 9.11 -0.13
N GLY A 136 -26.58 8.44 -0.90
CA GLY A 136 -26.80 8.76 -2.31
C GLY A 136 -25.84 8.09 -3.30
N ASP A 137 -24.87 7.28 -2.83
CA ASP A 137 -24.05 6.46 -3.73
C ASP A 137 -24.95 5.48 -4.53
N PRO A 138 -24.81 5.39 -5.87
CA PRO A 138 -25.57 4.45 -6.69
C PRO A 138 -25.47 2.98 -6.25
N ALA A 139 -24.37 2.59 -5.59
CA ALA A 139 -24.12 1.26 -5.06
C ALA A 139 -24.69 1.04 -3.65
N ALA A 140 -25.30 2.05 -3.00
CA ALA A 140 -25.81 1.93 -1.63
C ALA A 140 -26.89 0.85 -1.45
N GLY A 141 -27.60 0.49 -2.53
CA GLY A 141 -28.58 -0.60 -2.53
C GLY A 141 -28.00 -1.98 -2.84
N LEU A 142 -26.70 -2.10 -3.16
CA LEU A 142 -26.08 -3.37 -3.49
C LEU A 142 -25.82 -4.22 -2.25
N PRO A 143 -25.83 -5.57 -2.39
CA PRO A 143 -25.47 -6.45 -1.29
C PRO A 143 -24.08 -6.13 -0.71
N GLY A 144 -23.99 -6.08 0.63
CA GLY A 144 -22.74 -5.79 1.34
C GLY A 144 -22.39 -4.30 1.45
N ALA A 145 -23.22 -3.40 0.90
CA ALA A 145 -23.09 -1.95 1.13
C ALA A 145 -23.42 -1.58 2.58
N ARG A 146 -22.65 -0.67 3.15
CA ARG A 146 -22.94 0.01 4.42
C ARG A 146 -22.87 1.52 4.21
N VAL A 147 -23.98 2.22 4.40
CA VAL A 147 -23.99 3.67 4.26
C VAL A 147 -23.47 4.29 5.56
N VAL A 148 -22.45 5.15 5.43
CA VAL A 148 -21.90 5.96 6.53
C VAL A 148 -22.37 7.42 6.38
N PRO A 149 -22.46 8.20 7.47
CA PRO A 149 -23.15 9.49 7.42
C PRO A 149 -22.41 10.59 6.64
N ASP A 150 -21.07 10.57 6.62
CA ASP A 150 -20.26 11.65 6.06
C ASP A 150 -18.83 11.18 5.66
N GLU A 151 -18.06 12.11 5.09
CA GLU A 151 -16.69 11.91 4.62
C GLU A 151 -15.70 11.54 5.74
N GLU A 152 -15.91 12.02 6.98
CA GLU A 152 -15.05 11.65 8.10
C GLU A 152 -15.32 10.22 8.55
N ALA A 153 -16.59 9.82 8.60
CA ALA A 153 -16.96 8.44 8.84
C ALA A 153 -16.41 7.52 7.73
N LEU A 154 -16.42 7.96 6.48
CA LEU A 154 -15.81 7.21 5.37
C LEU A 154 -14.28 7.08 5.54
N ARG A 155 -13.57 8.16 5.90
CA ARG A 155 -12.13 8.10 6.23
C ARG A 155 -11.85 7.21 7.44
N ALA A 156 -12.75 7.16 8.43
CA ALA A 156 -12.65 6.21 9.54
C ALA A 156 -12.78 4.76 9.08
N GLU A 157 -13.64 4.47 8.10
CA GLU A 157 -13.71 3.15 7.47
C GLU A 157 -12.42 2.80 6.72
N VAL A 158 -11.78 3.74 6.01
CA VAL A 158 -10.49 3.49 5.32
C VAL A 158 -9.43 3.08 6.32
N ARG A 159 -9.30 3.85 7.41
CA ARG A 159 -8.37 3.54 8.51
C ARG A 159 -8.67 2.18 9.14
N THR A 160 -9.95 1.87 9.36
CA THR A 160 -10.32 0.59 9.97
C THR A 160 -10.05 -0.58 9.02
N ALA A 161 -10.33 -0.43 7.72
CA ALA A 161 -10.11 -1.45 6.71
C ALA A 161 -8.63 -1.79 6.53
N ILE A 162 -7.78 -0.76 6.43
CA ILE A 162 -6.33 -0.95 6.32
C ILE A 162 -5.77 -1.58 7.60
N ALA A 163 -6.20 -1.10 8.78
CA ALA A 163 -5.76 -1.66 10.06
C ALA A 163 -6.19 -3.13 10.24
N GLU A 164 -7.44 -3.46 9.95
CA GLU A 164 -7.95 -4.84 10.00
C GLU A 164 -7.14 -5.79 9.12
N HIS A 165 -6.76 -5.34 7.93
CA HIS A 165 -5.98 -6.15 7.00
C HIS A 165 -4.52 -6.28 7.43
N LEU A 166 -3.87 -5.16 7.77
CA LEU A 166 -2.44 -5.15 8.01
C LEU A 166 -2.07 -5.61 9.41
N GLU A 167 -2.88 -5.43 10.45
CA GLU A 167 -2.51 -5.81 11.82
C GLU A 167 -2.06 -7.29 11.96
N PRO A 168 -2.78 -8.27 11.41
CA PRO A 168 -2.32 -9.66 11.44
C PRO A 168 -1.04 -9.88 10.62
N VAL A 169 -0.91 -9.23 9.46
CA VAL A 169 0.29 -9.32 8.62
C VAL A 169 1.51 -8.73 9.34
N LEU A 170 1.37 -7.55 9.94
CA LEU A 170 2.41 -6.93 10.76
C LEU A 170 2.80 -7.84 11.93
N THR A 171 1.84 -8.57 12.50
CA THR A 171 2.10 -9.56 13.56
C THR A 171 2.95 -10.72 13.03
N GLY A 172 2.60 -11.31 11.88
CA GLY A 172 3.37 -12.39 11.24
C GLY A 172 4.80 -11.98 10.84
N PHE A 173 4.98 -10.76 10.35
CA PHE A 173 6.30 -10.21 10.03
C PHE A 173 7.12 -9.82 11.26
N GLY A 174 6.47 -9.44 12.36
CA GLY A 174 7.09 -8.90 13.57
C GLY A 174 8.37 -9.62 14.05
N PRO A 175 8.40 -10.96 14.17
CA PRO A 175 9.58 -11.72 14.55
C PRO A 175 10.81 -11.51 13.65
N ARG A 176 10.62 -11.19 12.36
CA ARG A 176 11.69 -10.97 11.38
C ARG A 176 12.10 -9.50 11.28
N MET A 177 11.32 -8.59 11.85
CA MET A 177 11.56 -7.15 11.82
C MET A 177 12.49 -6.68 12.95
N ARG A 178 13.37 -5.72 12.63
CA ARG A 178 14.20 -5.01 13.63
C ARG A 178 13.37 -4.09 14.52
N ARG A 179 12.39 -3.39 13.95
CA ARG A 179 11.45 -2.51 14.67
C ARG A 179 10.10 -3.20 14.74
N ARG A 180 9.56 -3.36 15.95
CA ARG A 180 8.36 -4.16 16.23
C ARG A 180 7.28 -3.34 16.94
N GLY A 181 6.10 -3.95 17.12
CA GLY A 181 4.98 -3.35 17.85
C GLY A 181 4.57 -2.02 17.22
N ARG A 182 4.45 -0.97 18.04
CA ARG A 182 4.03 0.35 17.58
C ARG A 182 4.87 0.90 16.42
N ALA A 183 6.19 0.70 16.42
CA ALA A 183 7.05 1.24 15.36
C ALA A 183 6.77 0.62 13.98
N LEU A 184 6.23 -0.60 13.94
CA LEU A 184 5.91 -1.30 12.69
C LEU A 184 4.69 -0.69 11.99
N TRP A 185 3.79 -0.03 12.72
CA TRP A 185 2.66 0.73 12.15
C TRP A 185 3.08 1.97 11.36
N GLY A 186 4.33 2.42 11.49
CA GLY A 186 4.90 3.41 10.57
C GLY A 186 4.90 2.90 9.12
N MET A 187 5.09 1.59 8.92
CA MET A 187 5.01 0.97 7.59
C MET A 187 3.59 1.12 7.03
N ALA A 188 2.57 0.68 7.76
CA ALA A 188 1.17 0.82 7.31
C ALA A 188 0.77 2.28 7.00
N THR A 189 1.32 3.23 7.75
CA THR A 189 1.15 4.68 7.48
C THR A 189 1.78 5.07 6.15
N ASP A 190 3.04 4.67 5.93
CA ASP A 190 3.76 4.98 4.69
C ASP A 190 3.12 4.31 3.47
N GLU A 191 2.77 3.03 3.55
CA GLU A 191 2.18 2.29 2.42
C GLU A 191 0.81 2.84 2.02
N ALA A 192 -0.04 3.21 2.99
CA ALA A 192 -1.32 3.84 2.69
C ALA A 192 -1.17 5.18 1.96
N VAL A 193 -0.18 5.99 2.36
CA VAL A 193 0.04 7.33 1.80
C VAL A 193 0.73 7.25 0.44
N GLU A 194 1.82 6.49 0.35
CA GLU A 194 2.65 6.48 -0.83
C GLU A 194 2.05 5.71 -1.99
N SER A 195 1.33 4.62 -1.71
CA SER A 195 0.68 3.87 -2.77
C SER A 195 -0.34 4.74 -3.51
N LEU A 196 -1.25 5.38 -2.76
CA LEU A 196 -2.24 6.25 -3.37
C LEU A 196 -1.60 7.49 -4.00
N TRP A 197 -0.65 8.14 -3.34
CA TRP A 197 -0.01 9.34 -3.88
C TRP A 197 0.73 9.08 -5.19
N TYR A 198 1.44 7.95 -5.29
CA TYR A 198 2.10 7.53 -6.52
C TYR A 198 1.11 7.26 -7.64
N VAL A 199 0.08 6.45 -7.39
CA VAL A 199 -0.94 6.12 -8.40
C VAL A 199 -1.74 7.36 -8.81
N ALA A 200 -2.03 8.27 -7.90
CA ALA A 200 -2.80 9.47 -8.19
C ALA A 200 -2.13 10.38 -9.22
N HIS A 201 -0.79 10.43 -9.25
CA HIS A 201 -0.06 11.12 -10.31
C HIS A 201 -0.32 10.52 -11.71
N LEU A 202 -0.64 9.23 -11.79
CA LEU A 202 -0.94 8.53 -13.05
C LEU A 202 -2.40 8.68 -13.47
N LEU A 203 -3.30 9.15 -12.60
CA LEU A 203 -4.75 9.21 -12.86
C LEU A 203 -5.16 10.41 -13.72
N GLY A 204 -4.33 11.45 -13.79
CA GLY A 204 -4.54 12.66 -14.59
C GLY A 204 -4.14 13.93 -13.86
N ASP A 205 -4.27 15.07 -14.55
CA ASP A 205 -3.89 16.38 -14.03
C ASP A 205 -4.68 16.73 -12.75
N GLY A 206 -3.97 17.20 -11.71
CA GLY A 206 -4.55 17.62 -10.43
C GLY A 206 -4.93 16.48 -9.47
N GLU A 207 -4.94 15.22 -9.90
CA GLU A 207 -5.31 14.09 -9.04
C GLU A 207 -4.27 13.86 -7.93
N GLN A 208 -2.99 14.13 -8.20
CA GLN A 208 -1.93 14.06 -7.19
C GLN A 208 -2.15 15.06 -6.04
N ASP A 209 -2.59 16.28 -6.35
CA ASP A 209 -2.90 17.31 -5.34
C ASP A 209 -4.16 16.96 -4.54
N ARG A 210 -5.19 16.44 -5.23
CA ARG A 210 -6.39 15.94 -4.56
C ARG A 210 -6.05 14.78 -3.61
N ALA A 211 -5.19 13.86 -4.04
CA ALA A 211 -4.73 12.75 -3.21
C ALA A 211 -3.93 13.24 -2.00
N ARG A 212 -3.03 14.22 -2.18
CA ARG A 212 -2.31 14.88 -1.07
C ARG A 212 -3.30 15.38 -0.01
N HIS A 213 -4.31 16.15 -0.42
CA HIS A 213 -5.33 16.70 0.48
C HIS A 213 -6.10 15.60 1.22
N GLU A 214 -6.63 14.60 0.50
CA GLU A 214 -7.39 13.50 1.11
C GLU A 214 -6.53 12.66 2.08
N LEU A 215 -5.25 12.45 1.76
CA LEU A 215 -4.32 11.70 2.61
C LEU A 215 -3.94 12.47 3.89
N GLU A 216 -3.81 13.80 3.82
CA GLU A 216 -3.62 14.65 5.00
C GLU A 216 -4.82 14.58 5.95
N LEU A 217 -6.03 14.56 5.40
CA LEU A 217 -7.26 14.35 6.18
C LEU A 217 -7.37 12.91 6.72
N LEU A 218 -6.90 11.92 5.97
CA LEU A 218 -6.94 10.52 6.39
C LEU A 218 -6.00 10.27 7.58
N LEU A 219 -4.78 10.81 7.54
CA LEU A 219 -3.71 10.59 8.52
C LEU A 219 -3.09 11.92 9.02
N PRO A 220 -3.80 12.67 9.88
CA PRO A 220 -3.33 13.95 10.41
C PRO A 220 -2.26 13.84 11.53
N GLY A 221 -1.86 12.64 11.95
CA GLY A 221 -0.76 12.43 12.93
C GLY A 221 -1.15 11.88 14.30
N ALA A 222 -2.42 12.00 14.69
CA ALA A 222 -2.94 11.56 16.00
C ALA A 222 -3.83 10.30 15.92
N THR A 223 -3.72 9.57 14.81
CA THR A 223 -4.66 8.51 14.43
C THR A 223 -4.12 7.14 14.84
N LYS A 224 -4.57 6.59 15.97
CA LYS A 224 -4.19 5.21 16.35
C LYS A 224 -4.87 4.17 15.42
N PRO A 225 -4.23 3.02 15.14
CA PRO A 225 -2.90 2.58 15.58
C PRO A 225 -1.73 3.14 14.74
N TYR A 226 -2.01 3.93 13.71
CA TYR A 226 -1.01 4.53 12.83
C TYR A 226 0.02 5.38 13.59
N VAL A 227 1.21 5.44 13.01
CA VAL A 227 2.34 6.20 13.55
C VAL A 227 2.79 7.20 12.51
N GLY A 228 2.83 8.47 12.92
CA GLY A 228 3.11 9.58 12.01
C GLY A 228 1.85 10.04 11.29
N SER A 229 2.07 10.86 10.26
CA SER A 229 1.04 11.49 9.43
C SER A 229 1.33 11.24 7.95
N ALA A 230 0.47 11.75 7.07
CA ALA A 230 0.79 11.85 5.64
C ALA A 230 2.12 12.59 5.41
N ALA A 231 2.38 13.63 6.21
CA ALA A 231 3.67 14.32 6.33
C ALA A 231 4.21 14.89 5.01
N PHE A 232 3.31 15.35 4.14
CA PHE A 232 3.70 16.08 2.94
C PHE A 232 4.32 17.43 3.30
N ARG A 233 5.31 17.85 2.52
CA ARG A 233 5.94 19.16 2.61
C ARG A 233 6.60 19.51 1.29
N GLU A 234 7.00 20.77 1.17
CA GLU A 234 7.68 21.28 -0.02
C GLU A 234 9.11 21.68 0.34
N LEU A 235 10.03 21.38 -0.56
CA LEU A 235 11.41 21.87 -0.52
C LEU A 235 11.62 22.88 -1.64
N THR A 236 12.54 23.82 -1.43
CA THR A 236 12.90 24.81 -2.45
C THR A 236 14.17 24.36 -3.17
N GLY A 237 14.08 24.23 -4.49
CA GLY A 237 15.21 23.97 -5.37
C GLY A 237 16.15 25.18 -5.50
N PRO A 238 17.35 25.00 -6.07
CA PRO A 238 18.35 26.05 -6.18
C PRO A 238 17.89 27.22 -7.07
N ASN A 239 16.93 27.02 -7.98
CA ASN A 239 16.36 28.09 -8.81
C ASN A 239 14.97 28.54 -8.31
N GLY A 240 14.59 28.15 -7.10
CA GLY A 240 13.29 28.50 -6.51
C GLY A 240 12.15 27.56 -6.88
N GLU A 241 12.43 26.40 -7.50
CA GLU A 241 11.40 25.41 -7.83
C GLU A 241 10.77 24.84 -6.54
N SER A 242 9.45 24.62 -6.52
CA SER A 242 8.81 23.85 -5.45
C SER A 242 8.95 22.35 -5.73
N LEU A 243 9.55 21.63 -4.79
CA LEU A 243 9.85 20.21 -4.88
C LEU A 243 9.02 19.47 -3.83
N PRO A 244 7.86 18.87 -4.21
CA PRO A 244 7.00 18.17 -3.28
C PRO A 244 7.67 16.90 -2.76
N THR A 245 7.54 16.65 -1.46
CA THR A 245 8.06 15.46 -0.80
C THR A 245 7.23 15.09 0.42
N ARG A 246 7.63 14.03 1.11
CA ARG A 246 7.09 13.69 2.42
C ARG A 246 8.16 13.05 3.31
N ASP A 247 7.99 13.19 4.62
CA ASP A 247 8.83 12.51 5.60
C ASP A 247 8.16 11.18 6.00
N ARG A 248 8.77 10.06 5.61
CA ARG A 248 8.29 8.72 6.00
C ARG A 248 8.30 8.51 7.51
N ALA A 249 7.28 7.80 8.01
CA ALA A 249 7.21 7.39 9.40
C ALA A 249 8.11 6.17 9.71
N SER A 250 8.43 5.36 8.71
CA SER A 250 9.24 4.15 8.82
C SER A 250 10.57 4.24 8.06
N CYS A 251 11.49 3.33 8.37
CA CYS A 251 12.76 3.21 7.66
C CYS A 251 12.91 1.77 7.14
N CYS A 252 12.93 1.60 5.82
CA CYS A 252 13.16 0.31 5.15
C CYS A 252 14.60 -0.19 5.24
N MET A 253 15.52 0.62 5.79
CA MET A 253 16.94 0.31 5.98
C MET A 253 17.71 0.00 4.68
N PHE A 254 17.17 0.37 3.51
CA PHE A 254 17.80 0.17 2.20
C PHE A 254 19.24 0.74 2.10
N TYR A 255 19.51 1.81 2.86
CA TYR A 255 20.84 2.42 2.92
C TYR A 255 21.96 1.45 3.34
N THR A 256 21.65 0.32 3.98
CA THR A 256 22.65 -0.70 4.33
C THR A 256 23.13 -1.51 3.13
N LEU A 257 22.44 -1.46 1.99
CA LEU A 257 22.83 -2.10 0.74
C LEU A 257 23.47 -1.11 -0.24
N ARG A 258 22.80 0.03 -0.43
CA ARG A 258 23.21 1.10 -1.35
C ARG A 258 22.93 2.46 -0.71
N PRO A 259 23.84 2.99 0.11
CA PRO A 259 23.63 4.26 0.80
C PRO A 259 23.49 5.45 -0.16
N ALA A 260 24.07 5.37 -1.36
CA ALA A 260 23.96 6.38 -2.40
C ALA A 260 22.58 6.41 -3.08
N ASP A 261 21.77 5.35 -2.98
CA ASP A 261 20.56 5.15 -3.80
C ASP A 261 19.26 5.19 -2.99
N THR A 262 19.25 5.88 -1.85
CA THR A 262 18.03 6.03 -1.04
C THR A 262 16.94 6.82 -1.78
N CYS A 263 15.67 6.48 -1.58
CA CYS A 263 14.53 7.20 -2.16
C CYS A 263 14.43 8.65 -1.65
N ALA A 264 13.72 9.50 -2.40
CA ALA A 264 13.54 10.91 -2.06
C ALA A 264 12.73 11.15 -0.77
N THR A 265 12.00 10.15 -0.26
CA THR A 265 11.25 10.23 1.00
C THR A 265 11.95 9.53 2.17
N CYS A 266 13.21 9.10 1.99
CA CYS A 266 13.97 8.39 3.03
C CYS A 266 14.19 9.28 4.26
N PRO A 267 13.87 8.81 5.49
CA PRO A 267 14.04 9.61 6.71
C PRO A 267 15.51 9.75 7.16
N ARG A 268 16.46 9.15 6.42
CA ARG A 268 17.91 9.25 6.67
C ARG A 268 18.60 10.26 5.77
N THR A 269 17.88 10.83 4.80
CA THR A 269 18.42 11.78 3.83
C THR A 269 18.16 13.20 4.33
N CYS A 270 19.19 14.05 4.32
CA CYS A 270 19.04 15.47 4.66
C CYS A 270 18.36 16.23 3.50
N ASP A 271 17.91 17.46 3.75
CA ASP A 271 17.15 18.22 2.76
C ASP A 271 17.98 18.58 1.52
N ALA A 272 19.28 18.88 1.67
CA ALA A 272 20.17 19.17 0.55
C ALA A 272 20.32 17.97 -0.42
N ASP A 273 20.54 16.78 0.13
CA ASP A 273 20.62 15.55 -0.66
C ASP A 273 19.25 15.19 -1.27
N ARG A 274 18.16 15.47 -0.54
CA ARG A 274 16.80 15.23 -1.03
C ARG A 274 16.45 16.12 -2.21
N VAL A 275 16.80 17.41 -2.17
CA VAL A 275 16.64 18.34 -3.30
C VAL A 275 17.36 17.81 -4.54
N THR A 276 18.63 17.40 -4.40
CA THR A 276 19.41 16.83 -5.50
C THR A 276 18.71 15.63 -6.14
N ARG A 277 18.15 14.72 -5.33
CA ARG A 277 17.44 13.53 -5.81
C ARG A 277 16.12 13.88 -6.51
N LEU A 278 15.35 14.81 -5.95
CA LEU A 278 14.06 15.24 -6.53
C LEU A 278 14.27 15.89 -7.91
N LEU A 279 15.31 16.71 -8.06
CA LEU A 279 15.65 17.31 -9.34
C LEU A 279 16.11 16.27 -10.37
N ALA A 280 16.90 15.28 -9.96
CA ALA A 280 17.33 14.20 -10.83
C ALA A 280 16.17 13.30 -11.30
N ALA A 281 15.12 13.13 -10.48
CA ALA A 281 13.94 12.36 -10.85
C ALA A 281 12.94 13.14 -11.74
N ALA A 282 13.03 14.47 -11.73
CA ALA A 282 12.21 15.36 -12.56
C ALA A 282 12.84 15.71 -13.92
N SER A 283 14.09 15.28 -14.14
CA SER A 283 14.87 15.45 -15.38
C SER A 283 14.70 14.26 -16.32
#